data_AF-A0A958MN32-F1
#
_entry.id   AF-A0A958MN32-F1
#
_cell.length_a   1.000
_cell.length_b   1.000
_cell.length_c   1.000
_cell.angle_alpha   90.00
_cell.angle_beta   90.00
_cell.angle_gamma   90.00
#
_symmetry.space_group_name_H-M   'P 1'
#
loop_
_entity.id
_entity.type
_entity.pdbx_description
1 polymer ?
#
loop_
_entity_poly.entity_id
_entity_poly.type
_entity_poly.pdbx_seq_one_letter_code
_entity_poly.pdbx_strand_id
1 'polypeptide(L)'
;MHKLEPIPKRIEREMKRDLVIIYKSEVKRLKKKFEEYMCAYELLNSPYWVWKAYFARLELEPWVKGLKRLERKRTQGPVQDTFEQAIEHARTIDIRLVAESLGAEIKKGFTSCLLHSEKTASMSFKNNYFNCFGCHEGGDAITLVMKSQNCDFKEAIKFLSEIRG
;
A
#
# COMPACT_ATOMS: atom_id res chain seq x y z
N MET A 1 -3.96 -17.05 -13.12
CA MET A 1 -4.90 -17.46 -12.04
C MET A 1 -4.47 -16.81 -10.74
N HIS A 2 -5.07 -15.69 -10.36
CA HIS A 2 -4.79 -15.06 -9.06
C HIS A 2 -5.48 -15.85 -7.95
N LYS A 3 -4.70 -16.31 -6.96
CA LYS A 3 -5.20 -16.95 -5.75
C LYS A 3 -5.76 -15.87 -4.83
N LEU A 4 -7.01 -16.05 -4.39
CA LEU A 4 -7.67 -15.17 -3.42
C LEU A 4 -7.06 -15.42 -2.04
N GLU A 5 -6.63 -14.38 -1.34
CA GLU A 5 -6.18 -14.49 0.06
C GLU A 5 -7.31 -14.86 1.03
N PRO A 6 -6.99 -15.56 2.14
CA PRO A 6 -7.97 -16.14 3.04
C PRO A 6 -8.65 -15.12 3.97
N ILE A 7 -9.93 -15.38 4.27
CA ILE A 7 -10.79 -14.55 5.12
C ILE A 7 -10.30 -14.62 6.59
N PRO A 8 -10.31 -13.51 7.36
CA PRO A 8 -9.93 -13.51 8.77
C PRO A 8 -10.68 -14.55 9.63
N LYS A 9 -9.94 -15.34 10.41
CA LYS A 9 -10.41 -16.50 11.21
C LYS A 9 -11.56 -16.22 12.20
N ARG A 10 -11.81 -14.94 12.52
CA ARG A 10 -12.89 -14.50 13.41
C ARG A 10 -14.23 -14.46 12.66
N ILE A 11 -14.24 -13.82 11.50
CA ILE A 11 -15.38 -13.73 10.57
C ILE A 11 -15.70 -15.12 10.00
N GLU A 12 -14.65 -15.91 9.74
CA GLU A 12 -14.80 -17.31 9.35
C GLU A 12 -15.62 -18.13 10.35
N ARG A 13 -15.47 -17.97 11.66
CA ARG A 13 -16.09 -18.91 12.62
C ARG A 13 -17.61 -18.76 12.74
N GLU A 14 -18.13 -17.55 12.58
CA GLU A 14 -19.57 -17.25 12.72
C GLU A 14 -20.33 -17.35 11.39
N MET A 15 -19.68 -17.10 10.25
CA MET A 15 -20.31 -17.21 8.91
C MET A 15 -20.22 -18.62 8.29
N LYS A 16 -19.36 -19.53 8.78
CA LYS A 16 -18.87 -20.69 8.00
C LYS A 16 -19.82 -21.83 7.70
N ARG A 17 -20.94 -22.03 8.40
CA ARG A 17 -21.82 -23.16 8.07
C ARG A 17 -22.90 -22.73 7.09
N ASP A 18 -23.72 -21.79 7.49
CA ASP A 18 -24.95 -21.51 6.74
C ASP A 18 -24.67 -20.73 5.45
N LEU A 19 -23.80 -19.72 5.49
CA LEU A 19 -23.45 -18.96 4.28
C LEU A 19 -22.59 -19.76 3.31
N VAL A 20 -21.74 -20.67 3.79
CA VAL A 20 -20.95 -21.55 2.91
C VAL A 20 -21.85 -22.60 2.27
N ILE A 21 -22.85 -23.13 2.98
CA ILE A 21 -23.85 -24.04 2.42
C ILE A 21 -24.69 -23.32 1.37
N ILE A 22 -25.21 -22.13 1.68
CA ILE A 22 -26.01 -21.32 0.76
C ILE A 22 -25.18 -20.91 -0.46
N TYR A 23 -23.94 -20.45 -0.27
CA TYR A 23 -23.05 -20.07 -1.36
C TYR A 23 -22.67 -21.30 -2.23
N LYS A 24 -22.36 -22.45 -1.62
CA LYS A 24 -22.05 -23.68 -2.37
C LYS A 24 -23.27 -24.22 -3.11
N SER A 25 -24.46 -24.19 -2.50
CA SER A 25 -25.69 -24.61 -3.18
C SER A 25 -26.03 -23.69 -4.35
N GLU A 26 -25.82 -22.39 -4.19
CA GLU A 26 -26.13 -21.41 -5.21
C GLU A 26 -25.12 -21.43 -6.35
N VAL A 27 -23.82 -21.56 -6.06
CA VAL A 27 -22.78 -21.76 -7.07
C VAL A 27 -22.97 -23.09 -7.81
N LYS A 28 -23.36 -24.17 -7.11
CA LYS A 28 -23.66 -25.47 -7.74
C LYS A 28 -24.91 -25.39 -8.63
N ARG A 29 -25.95 -24.68 -8.19
CA ARG A 29 -27.18 -24.42 -8.96
C ARG A 29 -26.88 -23.60 -10.22
N LEU A 30 -26.07 -22.56 -10.09
CA LEU A 30 -25.65 -21.71 -11.20
C LEU A 30 -24.74 -22.45 -12.17
N LYS A 31 -23.83 -23.30 -11.69
CA LYS A 31 -23.01 -24.18 -12.52
C LYS A 31 -23.84 -25.22 -13.28
N LYS A 32 -24.79 -25.88 -12.61
CA LYS A 32 -25.69 -26.85 -13.27
C LYS A 32 -26.55 -26.19 -14.34
N LYS A 33 -27.12 -25.01 -14.03
CA LYS A 33 -27.82 -24.20 -15.03
C LYS A 33 -26.90 -23.79 -16.17
N PHE A 34 -25.66 -23.41 -15.89
CA PHE A 34 -24.66 -23.07 -16.89
C PHE A 34 -24.28 -24.29 -17.75
N GLU A 35 -24.12 -25.48 -17.18
CA GLU A 35 -23.79 -26.72 -17.87
C GLU A 35 -24.97 -27.22 -18.73
N GLU A 36 -26.20 -27.19 -18.23
CA GLU A 36 -27.43 -27.47 -19.01
C GLU A 36 -27.59 -26.46 -20.16
N TYR A 37 -27.22 -25.20 -19.93
CA TYR A 37 -27.21 -24.14 -20.94
C TYR A 37 -26.08 -24.32 -21.97
N MET A 38 -24.92 -24.82 -21.55
CA MET A 38 -23.77 -25.13 -22.40
C MET A 38 -23.94 -26.46 -23.16
N CYS A 39 -24.75 -27.40 -22.67
CA CYS A 39 -25.08 -28.65 -23.38
C CYS A 39 -26.06 -28.41 -24.54
N ALA A 40 -26.91 -27.38 -24.44
CA ALA A 40 -27.63 -26.82 -25.59
C ALA A 40 -26.72 -26.04 -26.56
N TYR A 41 -25.44 -25.86 -26.19
CA TYR A 41 -24.42 -25.07 -26.85
C TYR A 41 -23.33 -25.94 -27.50
N GLU A 42 -23.70 -27.11 -28.04
CA GLU A 42 -22.90 -27.79 -29.08
C GLU A 42 -23.00 -27.07 -30.45
N LEU A 43 -23.68 -25.92 -30.51
CA LEU A 43 -23.65 -24.98 -31.64
C LEU A 43 -22.56 -23.92 -31.48
N LEU A 44 -21.34 -24.35 -31.17
CA LEU A 44 -20.14 -23.51 -30.98
C LEU A 44 -19.57 -23.00 -32.31
N ASN A 45 -20.38 -22.24 -33.05
CA ASN A 45 -19.95 -21.43 -34.19
C ASN A 45 -20.77 -20.13 -34.32
N SER A 46 -21.24 -19.58 -33.19
CA SER A 46 -21.97 -18.30 -33.23
C SER A 46 -21.01 -17.11 -33.03
N PRO A 47 -20.99 -16.13 -33.95
CA PRO A 47 -20.03 -15.02 -33.89
C PRO A 47 -20.19 -14.13 -32.66
N TYR A 48 -19.11 -13.43 -32.28
CA TYR A 48 -19.01 -12.52 -31.12
C TYR A 48 -20.18 -11.52 -30.96
N TRP A 49 -20.79 -11.06 -32.06
CA TRP A 49 -21.93 -10.13 -32.00
C TRP A 49 -23.21 -10.76 -31.44
N VAL A 50 -23.41 -12.07 -31.62
CA VAL A 50 -24.51 -12.83 -31.01
C VAL A 50 -24.34 -12.89 -29.49
N TRP A 51 -23.10 -13.10 -29.03
CA TRP A 51 -22.73 -13.04 -27.61
C TRP A 51 -22.98 -11.65 -27.01
N LYS A 52 -22.59 -10.59 -27.72
CA LYS A 52 -22.77 -9.20 -27.29
C LYS A 52 -24.25 -8.81 -27.18
N ALA A 53 -25.09 -9.23 -28.13
CA ALA A 53 -26.54 -9.02 -28.08
C ALA A 53 -27.21 -9.83 -26.96
N TYR A 54 -26.74 -11.05 -26.72
CA TYR A 54 -27.28 -11.93 -25.69
C TYR A 54 -26.97 -11.44 -24.27
N PHE A 55 -25.75 -10.97 -23.99
CA PHE A 55 -25.42 -10.36 -22.70
C PHE A 55 -26.13 -9.03 -22.43
N ALA A 56 -26.36 -8.24 -23.48
CA ALA A 56 -27.18 -7.03 -23.37
C ALA A 56 -28.62 -7.38 -22.98
N ARG A 57 -29.18 -8.47 -23.52
CA ARG A 57 -30.54 -8.96 -23.21
C ARG A 57 -30.70 -9.50 -21.78
N LEU A 58 -29.63 -10.01 -21.18
CA LEU A 58 -29.63 -10.50 -19.80
C LEU A 58 -29.28 -9.43 -18.75
N GLU A 59 -29.01 -8.19 -19.15
CA GLU A 59 -28.59 -7.08 -18.28
C GLU A 59 -27.34 -7.37 -17.42
N LEU A 60 -26.46 -8.27 -17.88
CA LEU A 60 -25.27 -8.69 -17.12
C LEU A 60 -24.05 -7.76 -17.33
N GLU A 61 -24.08 -6.92 -18.36
CA GLU A 61 -23.02 -5.98 -18.71
C GLU A 61 -22.64 -4.99 -17.57
N PRO A 62 -23.59 -4.33 -16.87
CA PRO A 62 -23.29 -3.49 -15.71
C PRO A 62 -22.59 -4.26 -14.58
N TRP A 63 -22.99 -5.51 -14.35
CA TRP A 63 -22.44 -6.37 -13.30
C TRP A 63 -21.00 -6.80 -13.62
N VAL A 64 -20.72 -7.21 -14.86
CA VAL A 64 -19.36 -7.58 -15.29
C VAL A 64 -18.41 -6.38 -15.19
N LYS A 65 -18.87 -5.18 -15.56
CA LYS A 65 -18.09 -3.94 -15.39
C LYS A 65 -17.87 -3.60 -13.92
N GLY A 66 -18.88 -3.81 -13.08
CA GLY A 66 -18.79 -3.65 -11.62
C GLY A 66 -17.75 -4.58 -10.99
N LEU A 67 -17.77 -5.87 -11.36
CA LEU A 67 -16.79 -6.86 -10.90
C LEU A 67 -15.37 -6.51 -11.32
N LYS A 68 -15.14 -6.12 -12.58
CA LYS A 68 -13.82 -5.66 -13.05
C LYS A 68 -13.33 -4.39 -12.33
N ARG A 69 -14.25 -3.52 -11.91
CA ARG A 69 -13.93 -2.31 -11.13
C ARG A 69 -13.55 -2.67 -9.70
N LEU A 70 -14.26 -3.60 -9.08
CA LEU A 70 -13.96 -4.12 -7.74
C LEU A 70 -12.66 -4.92 -7.72
N GLU A 71 -12.38 -5.72 -8.74
CA GLU A 71 -11.08 -6.41 -8.89
C GLU A 71 -9.93 -5.41 -9.03
N ARG A 72 -10.09 -4.36 -9.84
CA ARG A 72 -9.08 -3.28 -9.94
C ARG A 72 -8.83 -2.61 -8.59
N LYS A 73 -9.89 -2.25 -7.86
CA LYS A 73 -9.78 -1.68 -6.50
C LYS A 73 -9.17 -2.66 -5.49
N ARG A 74 -9.38 -3.98 -5.66
CA ARG A 74 -8.77 -5.03 -4.84
C ARG A 74 -7.27 -5.19 -5.12
N THR A 75 -6.87 -5.14 -6.40
CA THR A 75 -5.46 -5.19 -6.80
C THR A 75 -4.73 -3.87 -6.55
N GLN A 76 -5.47 -2.78 -6.39
CA GLN A 76 -5.00 -1.44 -6.03
C GLN A 76 -5.47 -1.04 -4.61
N GLY A 77 -5.52 -2.01 -3.68
CA GLY A 77 -5.51 -1.67 -2.26
C GLY A 77 -4.21 -0.91 -1.92
N PRO A 78 -4.10 -0.25 -0.75
CA PRO A 78 -2.82 0.28 -0.32
C PRO A 78 -1.81 -0.86 -0.38
N VAL A 79 -0.79 -0.71 -1.24
CA VAL A 79 0.34 -1.63 -1.29
C VAL A 79 0.85 -1.65 0.15
N GLN A 80 0.88 -2.82 0.79
CA GLN A 80 1.65 -2.95 2.02
C GLN A 80 3.09 -2.70 1.59
N ASP A 81 3.59 -1.47 1.77
CA ASP A 81 4.98 -1.16 1.53
C ASP A 81 5.80 -2.19 2.30
N THR A 82 6.58 -2.99 1.58
CA THR A 82 7.49 -3.91 2.24
C THR A 82 8.48 -3.10 3.08
N PHE A 83 9.05 -3.72 4.11
CA PHE A 83 9.97 -2.99 4.99
C PHE A 83 11.16 -2.41 4.20
N GLU A 84 11.60 -3.09 3.14
CA GLU A 84 12.62 -2.62 2.20
C GLU A 84 12.19 -1.38 1.43
N GLN A 85 10.93 -1.32 0.97
CA GLN A 85 10.38 -0.15 0.27
C GLN A 85 10.28 1.05 1.21
N ALA A 86 9.93 0.82 2.48
CA ALA A 86 9.90 1.87 3.50
C ALA A 86 11.31 2.42 3.81
N ILE A 87 12.34 1.56 3.84
CA ILE A 87 13.74 2.00 4.00
C ILE A 87 14.17 2.86 2.82
N GLU A 88 13.88 2.40 1.60
CA GLU A 88 14.27 3.14 0.39
C GLU A 88 13.58 4.49 0.34
N HIS A 89 12.28 4.52 0.62
CA HIS A 89 11.54 5.78 0.69
C HIS A 89 12.09 6.73 1.76
N ALA A 90 12.38 6.22 2.95
CA ALA A 90 12.97 7.01 4.04
C ALA A 90 14.29 7.68 3.64
N ARG A 91 15.10 7.03 2.78
CA ARG A 91 16.36 7.60 2.26
C ARG A 91 16.17 8.66 1.19
N THR A 92 15.01 8.68 0.51
CA THR A 92 14.68 9.68 -0.52
C THR A 92 14.15 10.99 0.04
N ILE A 93 13.70 11.01 1.31
CA ILE A 93 13.17 12.21 1.95
C ILE A 93 14.29 13.23 2.13
N ASP A 94 14.01 14.51 1.83
CA ASP A 94 14.96 15.60 2.04
C ASP A 94 15.25 15.77 3.52
N ILE A 95 16.51 15.59 3.91
CA ILE A 95 16.99 15.70 5.28
C ILE A 95 16.73 17.08 5.90
N ARG A 96 16.59 18.12 5.09
CA ARG A 96 16.24 19.46 5.57
C ARG A 96 14.81 19.50 6.11
N LEU A 97 13.88 18.86 5.39
CA LEU A 97 12.49 18.72 5.82
C LEU A 97 12.40 17.89 7.12
N VAL A 98 13.23 16.84 7.21
CA VAL A 98 13.34 16.03 8.44
C VAL A 98 13.84 16.88 9.61
N ALA A 99 14.89 17.67 9.41
CA ALA A 99 15.41 18.56 10.44
C ALA A 99 14.38 19.61 10.87
N GLU A 100 13.65 20.22 9.94
CA GLU A 100 12.55 21.16 10.23
C GLU A 100 11.42 20.49 11.02
N SER A 101 11.06 19.25 10.68
CA SER A 101 10.06 18.46 11.42
C SER A 101 10.49 18.12 12.85
N LEU A 102 11.81 18.09 13.10
CA LEU A 102 12.41 17.96 14.43
C LEU A 102 12.54 19.31 15.17
N GLY A 103 12.11 20.41 14.55
CA GLY A 103 12.14 21.76 15.13
C GLY A 103 13.38 22.58 14.79
N ALA A 104 14.18 22.18 13.80
CA ALA A 104 15.32 22.97 13.35
C ALA A 104 14.88 24.21 12.58
N GLU A 105 15.51 25.35 12.86
CA GLU A 105 15.47 26.51 11.97
C GLU A 105 16.70 26.50 11.08
N ILE A 106 16.51 26.33 9.77
CA ILE A 106 17.61 26.32 8.79
C ILE A 106 17.81 27.74 8.23
N LYS A 107 18.99 28.32 8.48
CA LYS A 107 19.39 29.65 7.96
C LYS A 107 20.63 29.50 7.09
N LYS A 108 20.52 29.87 5.81
CA LYS A 108 21.60 29.76 4.81
C LYS A 108 22.21 28.34 4.72
N GLY A 109 21.42 27.30 4.98
CA GLY A 109 21.86 25.90 4.94
C GLY A 109 22.53 25.38 6.22
N PHE A 110 22.53 26.17 7.29
CA PHE A 110 23.05 25.79 8.61
C PHE A 110 21.97 25.87 9.68
N THR A 111 22.13 25.08 10.73
CA THR A 111 21.27 25.11 11.93
C THR A 111 22.07 24.77 13.19
N SER A 112 21.52 25.05 14.36
CA SER A 112 22.05 24.54 15.62
C SER A 112 21.91 23.03 15.67
N CYS A 113 22.88 22.34 16.24
CA CYS A 113 22.87 20.89 16.29
C CYS A 113 21.64 20.36 17.02
N LEU A 114 20.96 19.41 16.38
CA LEU A 114 19.82 18.68 16.94
C LEU A 114 20.22 17.56 17.92
N LEU A 115 21.52 17.27 18.03
CA LEU A 115 22.05 16.13 18.80
C LEU A 115 22.78 16.56 20.08
N HIS A 116 23.25 17.81 20.15
CA HIS A 116 23.90 18.34 21.34
C HIS A 116 23.50 19.81 21.52
N SER A 117 23.48 20.27 22.78
CA SER A 117 23.08 21.64 23.07
C SER A 117 24.20 22.61 22.72
N GLU A 118 23.97 23.45 21.70
CA GLU A 118 24.85 24.54 21.31
C GLU A 118 24.06 25.80 20.96
N LYS A 119 24.68 26.97 21.14
CA LYS A 119 24.08 28.27 20.79
C LYS A 119 24.42 28.72 19.36
N THR A 120 25.51 28.21 18.81
CA THR A 120 26.00 28.54 17.46
C THR A 120 25.52 27.50 16.45
N ALA A 121 25.18 27.92 15.23
CA ALA A 121 24.82 26.98 14.18
C ALA A 121 26.07 26.22 13.69
N SER A 122 26.20 24.93 14.04
CA SER A 122 27.31 24.08 13.59
C SER A 122 26.87 22.88 12.73
N MET A 123 25.57 22.65 12.56
CA MET A 123 25.05 21.57 11.73
C MET A 123 24.79 22.07 10.30
N SER A 124 25.25 21.31 9.32
CA SER A 124 25.11 21.61 7.89
C SER A 124 24.48 20.43 7.15
N PHE A 125 23.76 20.71 6.05
CA PHE A 125 23.10 19.70 5.23
C PHE A 125 23.61 19.74 3.78
N LYS A 126 24.17 18.62 3.31
CA LYS A 126 24.70 18.49 1.94
C LYS A 126 24.46 17.07 1.41
N ASN A 127 24.00 16.96 0.16
CA ASN A 127 23.78 15.69 -0.53
C ASN A 127 22.86 14.69 0.22
N ASN A 128 21.86 15.21 0.94
CA ASN A 128 20.98 14.43 1.82
C ASN A 128 21.64 13.80 3.06
N TYR A 129 22.78 14.35 3.48
CA TYR A 129 23.46 14.01 4.73
C TYR A 129 23.60 15.24 5.61
N PHE A 130 23.64 15.01 6.92
CA PHE A 130 23.97 16.04 7.90
C PHE A 130 25.41 15.84 8.40
N ASN A 131 26.04 16.95 8.76
CA ASN A 131 27.30 16.93 9.49
C ASN A 131 27.33 18.10 10.48
N CYS A 132 27.68 17.82 11.72
CA CYS A 132 27.84 18.79 12.78
C CYS A 132 29.33 19.01 13.09
N PHE A 133 29.80 20.25 12.88
CA PHE A 133 31.20 20.60 13.14
C PHE A 133 31.52 20.74 14.62
N GLY A 134 30.51 20.89 15.50
CA GLY A 134 30.69 21.01 16.95
C GLY A 134 30.90 19.67 17.66
N CYS A 135 30.10 18.65 17.34
CA CYS A 135 30.19 17.33 17.97
C CYS A 135 30.74 16.22 17.05
N HIS A 136 31.08 16.55 15.80
CA HIS A 136 31.60 15.62 14.78
C HIS A 136 30.65 14.48 14.39
N GLU A 137 29.36 14.63 14.69
CA GLU A 137 28.33 13.68 14.29
C GLU A 137 27.85 13.96 12.86
N GLY A 138 27.65 12.89 12.11
CA GLY A 138 27.13 12.95 10.74
C GLY A 138 26.44 11.65 10.34
N GLY A 139 25.57 11.75 9.33
CA GLY A 139 24.78 10.61 8.87
C GLY A 139 23.66 11.02 7.91
N ASP A 140 22.80 10.06 7.60
CA ASP A 140 21.61 10.24 6.77
C ASP A 140 20.39 10.66 7.62
N ALA A 141 19.23 10.83 6.96
CA ALA A 141 17.97 11.19 7.60
C ALA A 141 17.56 10.19 8.69
N ILE A 142 17.78 8.89 8.48
CA ILE A 142 17.46 7.86 9.46
C ILE A 142 18.33 8.01 10.70
N THR A 143 19.65 8.16 10.51
CA THR A 143 20.60 8.36 11.60
C THR A 143 20.27 9.61 12.41
N LEU A 144 19.87 10.70 11.74
CA LEU A 144 19.48 11.95 12.39
C LEU A 144 18.28 11.74 13.34
N VAL A 145 17.23 11.08 12.86
CA VAL A 145 16.01 10.80 13.65
C VAL A 145 16.34 9.87 14.81
N MET A 146 17.08 8.79 14.57
CA MET A 146 17.46 7.84 15.61
C MET A 146 18.22 8.52 16.75
N LYS A 147 19.21 9.37 16.42
CA LYS A 147 20.01 10.06 17.44
C LYS A 147 19.25 11.19 18.12
N SER A 148 18.44 11.95 17.38
CA SER A 148 17.70 13.09 17.94
C SER A 148 16.56 12.66 18.86
N GLN A 149 15.82 11.61 18.48
CA GLN A 149 14.70 11.08 19.27
C GLN A 149 15.11 9.93 20.20
N ASN A 150 16.36 9.49 20.16
CA ASN A 150 16.86 8.32 20.88
C ASN A 150 15.96 7.08 20.68
N CYS A 151 15.67 6.76 19.41
CA CYS A 151 14.73 5.73 19.02
C CYS A 151 15.38 4.65 18.13
N ASP A 152 14.71 3.50 18.04
CA ASP A 152 15.20 2.37 17.24
C ASP A 152 14.96 2.61 15.74
N PHE A 153 15.72 1.90 14.89
CA PHE A 153 15.64 2.02 13.43
C PHE A 153 14.21 1.88 12.87
N LYS A 154 13.41 0.97 13.42
CA LYS A 154 12.00 0.79 13.00
C LYS A 154 11.12 1.98 13.37
N GLU A 155 11.38 2.61 14.51
CA GLU A 155 10.65 3.79 14.97
C GLU A 155 11.04 5.01 14.13
N ALA A 156 12.33 5.14 13.81
CA ALA A 156 12.81 6.17 12.90
C ALA A 156 12.17 6.07 11.50
N ILE A 157 12.05 4.87 10.94
CA ILE A 157 11.36 4.67 9.65
C ILE A 157 9.89 5.06 9.74
N LYS A 158 9.19 4.69 10.83
CA LYS A 158 7.79 5.10 11.02
C LYS A 158 7.66 6.61 11.07
N PHE A 159 8.52 7.28 11.84
CA PHE A 159 8.55 8.75 11.90
C PHE A 159 8.75 9.35 10.51
N LEU A 160 9.73 8.86 9.75
CA LEU A 160 10.00 9.33 8.40
C LEU A 160 8.83 9.07 7.44
N SER A 161 8.09 7.97 7.60
CA SER A 161 6.90 7.68 6.77
C SER A 161 5.72 8.61 7.04
N GLU A 162 5.69 9.28 8.20
CA GLU A 162 4.67 10.27 8.56
C GLU A 162 5.00 11.66 8.02
N ILE A 163 6.27 11.93 7.69
CA ILE A 163 6.70 13.18 7.09
C ILE A 163 6.18 13.22 5.65
N ARG A 164 5.11 14.00 5.46
CA ARG A 164 4.59 14.32 4.13
C ARG A 164 5.37 15.50 3.57
N GLY A 165 6.20 15.22 2.56
CA GLY A 165 6.76 16.25 1.67
C GLY A 165 5.70 16.86 0.76
#